data_AF-A0A6A7MUJ9-F1
#
_entry.id   AF-A0A6A7MUJ9-F1
#
_cell.length_a   1.000
_cell.length_b   1.000
_cell.length_c   1.000
_cell.angle_alpha   90.00
_cell.angle_beta   90.00
_cell.angle_gamma   90.00
#
_symmetry.space_group_name_H-M   'P 1'
#
loop_
_entity.id
_entity.type
_entity.pdbx_description
1 polymer ?
#
loop_
_entity_poly.entity_id
_entity_poly.type
_entity_poly.pdbx_seq_one_letter_code
_entity_poly.pdbx_strand_id
1 'polypeptide(L)'
;MSILFAVTLAAASTVQPSCSWDHPGVNPYTGKTAAAIDRYTDIPAAVRSTLKRRMEEGQSDDKVIITRDGISGKSQYDPAIRDMHFGAASVCATVTRSKWAEQRQEPGAVYCVDQHCILVPKICGNVSRINRAPVAVAKAPVAPPPPVAKLGGKLGDKDLGLADPEKHDSDEPSVEELAKREHLLRQTALNSAKPRLGVEEFDLPEEFDFEGDIGDRVTGDIGGHPLLPPFIGDDDGMSINPVPVPEADTWAMLLAGLGILGVVARRRKQRNRG
;
A
#
# COMPACT_ATOMS: atom_id res chain seq x y z
N MET A 1 41.44 27.80 -4.49
CA MET A 1 40.78 26.62 -3.92
C MET A 1 39.33 27.00 -3.63
N SER A 2 38.39 26.57 -4.48
CA SER A 2 36.97 26.86 -4.31
C SER A 2 36.27 25.55 -3.94
N ILE A 3 35.81 25.45 -2.69
CA ILE A 3 34.99 24.33 -2.22
C ILE A 3 33.53 24.78 -2.35
N LEU A 4 32.83 24.26 -3.36
CA LEU A 4 31.39 24.36 -3.46
C LEU A 4 30.79 23.31 -2.52
N PHE A 5 30.26 23.74 -1.38
CA PHE A 5 29.38 22.91 -0.56
C PHE A 5 27.99 22.89 -1.19
N ALA A 6 27.65 21.81 -1.89
CA ALA A 6 26.28 21.52 -2.27
C ALA A 6 25.52 21.02 -1.03
N VAL A 7 24.65 21.87 -0.47
CA VAL A 7 23.73 21.46 0.59
C VAL A 7 22.56 20.74 -0.07
N THR A 8 22.59 19.41 -0.05
CA THR A 8 21.43 18.59 -0.42
C THR A 8 20.37 18.72 0.66
N LEU A 9 19.26 19.40 0.34
CA LEU A 9 18.11 19.51 1.24
C LEU A 9 17.41 18.14 1.28
N ALA A 10 17.72 17.34 2.31
CA ALA A 10 16.98 16.11 2.57
C ALA A 10 15.53 16.48 2.92
N ALA A 11 14.57 15.99 2.15
CA ALA A 11 13.15 16.13 2.45
C ALA A 11 12.86 15.39 3.76
N ALA A 12 12.87 16.12 4.87
CA ALA A 12 12.50 15.57 6.17
C ALA A 12 11.02 15.15 6.10
N SER A 13 10.77 13.86 6.28
CA SER A 13 9.42 13.36 6.45
C SER A 13 8.88 13.92 7.76
N THR A 14 7.84 14.76 7.71
CA THR A 14 7.22 15.29 8.91
C THR A 14 6.43 14.17 9.59
N VAL A 15 6.90 13.69 10.75
CA VAL A 15 6.20 12.69 11.56
C VAL A 15 5.30 13.44 12.56
N GLN A 16 4.00 13.23 12.43
CA GLN A 16 3.00 13.76 13.36
C GLN A 16 2.65 12.69 14.42
N PRO A 17 2.51 13.05 15.71
CA PRO A 17 2.27 12.07 16.77
C PRO A 17 0.87 11.44 16.68
N SER A 18 -0.14 12.25 16.33
CA SER A 18 -1.52 11.80 16.15
C SER A 18 -2.20 12.66 15.07
N CYS A 19 -2.97 12.02 14.20
CA CYS A 19 -3.68 12.68 13.12
C CYS A 19 -5.11 12.19 13.08
N SER A 20 -6.02 13.12 12.81
CA SER A 20 -7.40 12.77 12.48
C SER A 20 -7.46 12.32 11.02
N TRP A 21 -8.12 11.20 10.79
CA TRP A 21 -8.47 10.72 9.46
C TRP A 21 -9.98 10.86 9.22
N ASP A 22 -10.59 11.95 9.68
CA ASP A 22 -12.05 12.15 9.63
C ASP A 22 -12.60 12.36 8.19
N HIS A 23 -11.75 12.88 7.29
CA HIS A 23 -12.07 13.09 5.87
C HIS A 23 -11.07 12.36 4.97
N PRO A 24 -11.22 11.04 4.80
CA PRO A 24 -10.49 10.27 3.80
C PRO A 24 -10.54 10.93 2.42
N GLY A 25 -9.40 10.99 1.75
CA GLY A 25 -9.27 11.58 0.41
C GLY A 25 -8.83 13.05 0.37
N VAL A 26 -8.81 13.76 1.51
CA VAL A 26 -8.31 15.16 1.55
C VAL A 26 -6.81 15.23 1.28
N ASN A 27 -6.03 14.32 1.86
CA ASN A 27 -4.59 14.23 1.67
C ASN A 27 -4.21 12.79 1.28
N PRO A 28 -4.49 12.36 0.04
CA PRO A 28 -4.17 11.02 -0.41
C PRO A 28 -2.66 10.83 -0.52
N TYR A 29 -2.20 9.59 -0.38
CA TYR A 29 -0.80 9.28 -0.62
C TYR A 29 -0.52 9.37 -2.13
N THR A 30 0.47 10.17 -2.49
CA THR A 30 0.77 10.51 -3.90
C THR A 30 1.92 9.69 -4.50
N GLY A 31 2.64 8.94 -3.66
CA GLY A 31 3.71 8.04 -4.09
C GLY A 31 3.21 6.66 -4.50
N LYS A 32 4.12 5.82 -5.01
CA LYS A 32 3.86 4.38 -5.16
C LYS A 32 3.71 3.75 -3.77
N THR A 33 2.65 2.98 -3.55
CA THR A 33 2.36 2.35 -2.24
C THR A 33 3.52 1.47 -1.76
N ALA A 34 4.20 0.77 -2.68
CA ALA A 34 5.40 0.00 -2.38
C ALA A 34 6.59 0.86 -1.89
N ALA A 35 6.73 2.10 -2.36
CA ALA A 35 7.80 3.00 -1.88
C ALA A 35 7.59 3.43 -0.43
N ALA A 36 6.35 3.44 0.06
CA ALA A 36 6.05 3.69 1.46
C ALA A 36 6.64 2.60 2.38
N ILE A 37 6.76 1.36 1.88
CA ILE A 37 7.33 0.24 2.65
C ILE A 37 8.82 0.45 2.95
N ASP A 38 9.56 1.17 2.11
CA ASP A 38 10.99 1.41 2.34
C ASP A 38 11.25 2.27 3.58
N ARG A 39 10.28 3.07 4.02
CA ARG A 39 10.38 3.89 5.24
C ARG A 39 10.16 3.09 6.53
N TYR A 40 9.66 1.86 6.41
CA TYR A 40 9.45 0.94 7.51
C TYR A 40 10.74 0.17 7.81
N THR A 41 11.71 0.86 8.41
CA THR A 41 13.08 0.36 8.56
C THR A 41 13.20 -0.83 9.51
N ASP A 42 12.29 -0.98 10.47
CA ASP A 42 12.15 -2.09 11.41
C ASP A 42 11.63 -3.39 10.78
N ILE A 43 10.96 -3.33 9.62
CA ILE A 43 10.52 -4.53 8.90
C ILE A 43 11.74 -5.19 8.25
N PRO A 44 12.00 -6.50 8.43
CA PRO A 44 13.13 -7.16 7.79
C PRO A 44 13.13 -6.98 6.26
N ALA A 45 14.32 -6.86 5.66
CA ALA A 45 14.44 -6.55 4.23
C ALA A 45 13.73 -7.56 3.32
N ALA A 46 13.79 -8.85 3.63
CA ALA A 46 13.08 -9.91 2.90
C ALA A 46 11.55 -9.74 2.95
N VAL A 47 11.02 -9.36 4.12
CA VAL A 47 9.60 -9.08 4.32
C VAL A 47 9.18 -7.84 3.53
N ARG A 48 9.96 -6.76 3.58
CA ARG A 48 9.72 -5.56 2.76
C ARG A 48 9.68 -5.88 1.28
N SER A 49 10.65 -6.65 0.78
CA SER A 49 10.71 -7.03 -0.63
C SER A 49 9.46 -7.81 -1.06
N THR A 50 8.99 -8.73 -0.22
CA THR A 50 7.79 -9.51 -0.50
C THR A 50 6.52 -8.65 -0.48
N LEU A 51 6.39 -7.76 0.52
CA LEU A 51 5.28 -6.81 0.61
C LEU A 51 5.23 -5.90 -0.62
N LYS A 52 6.37 -5.31 -1.02
CA LYS A 52 6.46 -4.42 -2.18
C LYS A 52 5.98 -5.10 -3.46
N ARG A 53 6.51 -6.29 -3.76
CA ARG A 53 6.09 -7.09 -4.91
C ARG A 53 4.58 -7.35 -4.89
N ARG A 54 4.04 -7.85 -3.77
CA ARG A 54 2.60 -8.15 -3.65
C ARG A 54 1.73 -6.91 -3.81
N MET A 55 2.17 -5.76 -3.31
CA MET A 55 1.44 -4.50 -3.43
C MET A 55 1.45 -3.97 -4.87
N GLU A 56 2.57 -4.12 -5.59
CA GLU A 56 2.68 -3.76 -7.01
C GLU A 56 1.83 -4.67 -7.90
N GLU A 57 1.78 -5.96 -7.58
CA GLU A 57 0.94 -6.96 -8.28
C GLU A 57 -0.53 -6.95 -7.82
N GLY A 58 -0.90 -6.13 -6.83
CA GLY A 58 -2.26 -6.06 -6.29
C GLY A 58 -2.72 -7.33 -5.54
N GLN A 59 -1.80 -8.21 -5.16
CA GLN A 59 -2.05 -9.48 -4.47
C GLN A 59 -2.27 -9.26 -2.96
N SER A 60 -3.41 -8.68 -2.61
CA SER A 60 -3.82 -8.50 -1.21
C SER A 60 -4.25 -9.82 -0.60
N ASP A 61 -3.82 -10.11 0.63
CA ASP A 61 -4.26 -11.27 1.41
C ASP A 61 -5.74 -11.13 1.81
N ASP A 62 -6.19 -9.89 2.05
CA ASP A 62 -7.55 -9.60 2.52
C ASP A 62 -8.13 -8.32 1.90
N LYS A 63 -9.46 -8.31 1.73
CA LYS A 63 -10.25 -7.12 1.41
C LYS A 63 -11.06 -6.78 2.65
N VAL A 64 -10.85 -5.59 3.19
CA VAL A 64 -11.39 -5.20 4.48
C VAL A 64 -12.36 -4.04 4.35
N ILE A 65 -13.26 -3.95 5.32
CA ILE A 65 -14.07 -2.78 5.61
C ILE A 65 -13.49 -2.10 6.85
N ILE A 66 -13.19 -0.82 6.69
CA ILE A 66 -12.67 0.05 7.73
C ILE A 66 -13.85 0.84 8.28
N THR A 67 -14.13 0.74 9.57
CA THR A 67 -15.21 1.48 10.24
C THR A 67 -14.62 2.53 11.19
N ARG A 68 -15.45 3.23 11.97
CA ARG A 68 -14.96 4.10 13.04
C ARG A 68 -14.11 3.33 14.06
N ASP A 69 -14.63 2.18 14.49
CA ASP A 69 -14.16 1.47 15.68
C ASP A 69 -13.40 0.18 15.36
N GLY A 70 -13.26 -0.18 14.08
CA GLY A 70 -12.72 -1.48 13.70
C GLY A 70 -12.23 -1.58 12.26
N ILE A 71 -11.63 -2.73 11.98
CA ILE A 71 -11.19 -3.15 10.65
C ILE A 71 -11.53 -4.64 10.56
N SER A 72 -12.40 -5.01 9.62
CA SER A 72 -12.88 -6.38 9.46
C SER A 72 -12.79 -6.83 8.01
N GLY A 73 -12.37 -8.07 7.80
CA GLY A 73 -12.36 -8.74 6.50
C GLY A 73 -12.47 -10.25 6.70
N LYS A 74 -11.70 -11.02 5.94
CA LYS A 74 -11.53 -12.45 6.19
C LYS A 74 -10.91 -12.72 7.56
N SER A 75 -10.05 -11.82 8.04
CA SER A 75 -9.47 -11.86 9.39
C SER A 75 -9.96 -10.70 10.25
N GLN A 76 -9.84 -10.85 11.57
CA GLN A 76 -10.03 -9.77 12.52
C GLN A 76 -8.71 -9.00 12.71
N TYR A 77 -8.77 -7.68 12.74
CA TYR A 77 -7.60 -6.81 12.95
C TYR A 77 -7.81 -5.92 14.17
N ASP A 78 -6.69 -5.51 14.78
CA ASP A 78 -6.69 -4.48 15.81
C ASP A 78 -7.19 -3.15 15.21
N PRO A 79 -8.07 -2.41 15.90
CA PRO A 79 -8.55 -1.11 15.43
C PRO A 79 -7.46 -0.02 15.37
N ALA A 80 -6.31 -0.19 16.03
CA ALA A 80 -5.24 0.79 15.99
C ALA A 80 -4.56 0.83 14.60
N ILE A 81 -4.54 2.02 13.99
CA ILE A 81 -3.82 2.29 12.74
C ILE A 81 -2.59 3.14 13.07
N ARG A 82 -1.41 2.65 12.66
CA ARG A 82 -0.11 3.25 13.01
C ARG A 82 0.70 3.61 11.78
N ASP A 83 1.62 4.54 11.95
CA ASP A 83 2.64 4.95 10.97
C ASP A 83 2.07 5.21 9.55
N MET A 84 0.90 5.85 9.48
CA MET A 84 0.21 6.08 8.21
C MET A 84 0.99 7.07 7.34
N HIS A 85 1.41 6.64 6.15
CA HIS A 85 1.95 7.49 5.11
C HIS A 85 0.83 8.11 4.27
N PHE A 86 0.91 9.42 4.08
CA PHE A 86 -0.08 10.22 3.37
C PHE A 86 0.56 11.46 2.71
N GLY A 87 -0.15 12.08 1.76
CA GLY A 87 0.35 13.23 1.02
C GLY A 87 1.62 12.91 0.20
N ALA A 88 2.52 13.89 0.13
CA ALA A 88 3.79 13.76 -0.60
C ALA A 88 4.88 13.01 0.18
N ALA A 89 4.99 13.25 1.49
CA ALA A 89 6.04 12.65 2.32
C ALA A 89 5.72 12.61 3.81
N SER A 90 4.47 12.74 4.22
CA SER A 90 4.08 12.85 5.63
C SER A 90 3.81 11.48 6.24
N VAL A 91 4.08 11.36 7.54
CA VAL A 91 3.82 10.15 8.32
C VAL A 91 3.06 10.50 9.58
N CYS A 92 2.04 9.73 9.91
CA CYS A 92 1.31 9.84 11.16
C CYS A 92 1.56 8.63 12.05
N ALA A 93 2.12 8.83 13.24
CA ALA A 93 2.43 7.73 14.15
C ALA A 93 1.16 6.98 14.60
N THR A 94 0.09 7.71 14.92
CA THR A 94 -1.22 7.14 15.28
C THR A 94 -2.35 7.85 14.57
N VAL A 95 -3.33 7.11 14.07
CA VAL A 95 -4.47 7.68 13.36
C VAL A 95 -5.77 7.47 14.13
N THR A 96 -6.53 8.55 14.29
CA THR A 96 -7.87 8.50 14.91
C THR A 96 -8.96 8.58 13.84
N ARG A 97 -10.07 7.89 14.12
CA ARG A 97 -11.27 7.88 13.29
C ARG A 97 -12.51 8.34 14.07
N SER A 98 -12.32 8.90 15.26
CA SER A 98 -13.39 9.10 16.25
C SER A 98 -14.51 10.03 15.79
N LYS A 99 -14.30 10.89 14.78
CA LYS A 99 -15.36 11.74 14.23
C LYS A 99 -16.06 11.14 13.00
N TRP A 100 -15.75 9.90 12.64
CA TRP A 100 -16.55 9.17 11.66
C TRP A 100 -17.95 8.94 12.20
N ALA A 101 -18.93 8.99 11.31
CA ALA A 101 -20.27 8.51 11.64
C ALA A 101 -20.24 6.98 11.85
N GLU A 102 -21.15 6.44 12.66
CA GLU A 102 -21.16 5.01 13.02
C GLU A 102 -21.36 4.10 11.82
N GLN A 103 -22.19 4.56 10.89
CA GLN A 103 -22.48 3.88 9.63
C GLN A 103 -21.40 4.08 8.57
N ARG A 104 -20.38 4.92 8.82
CA ARG A 104 -19.34 5.19 7.82
C ARG A 104 -18.44 3.97 7.66
N GLN A 105 -18.24 3.57 6.41
CA GLN A 105 -17.45 2.42 6.03
C GLN A 105 -16.59 2.79 4.83
N GLU A 106 -15.30 2.46 4.91
CA GLU A 106 -14.35 2.69 3.82
C GLU A 106 -13.70 1.36 3.42
N PRO A 107 -13.70 0.99 2.13
CA PRO A 107 -13.07 -0.25 1.68
C PRO A 107 -11.53 -0.12 1.66
N GLY A 108 -10.84 -1.21 1.97
CA GLY A 108 -9.39 -1.28 1.94
C GLY A 108 -8.86 -2.67 1.56
N ALA A 109 -7.56 -2.73 1.33
CA ALA A 109 -6.81 -3.96 1.11
C ALA A 109 -5.76 -4.13 2.22
N VAL A 110 -5.55 -5.36 2.66
CA VAL A 110 -4.50 -5.70 3.62
C VAL A 110 -3.52 -6.68 2.99
N TYR A 111 -2.24 -6.40 3.20
CA TYR A 111 -1.10 -7.22 2.79
C TYR A 111 -0.35 -7.63 4.04
N CYS A 112 -0.17 -8.94 4.26
CA CYS A 112 0.57 -9.44 5.40
C CYS A 112 1.66 -10.39 4.97
N VAL A 113 2.84 -10.20 5.53
CA VAL A 113 3.96 -11.14 5.44
C VAL A 113 4.50 -11.32 6.85
N ASP A 114 4.55 -12.57 7.30
CA ASP A 114 4.81 -12.94 8.70
C ASP A 114 3.87 -12.19 9.66
N GLN A 115 4.43 -11.40 10.59
CA GLN A 115 3.67 -10.61 11.56
C GLN A 115 3.40 -9.17 11.11
N HIS A 116 3.88 -8.76 9.94
CA HIS A 116 3.76 -7.39 9.45
C HIS A 116 2.59 -7.25 8.50
N CYS A 117 1.57 -6.50 8.91
CA CYS A 117 0.38 -6.24 8.11
C CYS A 117 0.26 -4.76 7.73
N ILE A 118 0.06 -4.52 6.43
CA ILE A 118 -0.06 -3.20 5.82
C ILE A 118 -1.47 -3.02 5.29
N LEU A 119 -2.14 -1.94 5.72
CA LEU A 119 -3.46 -1.52 5.28
C LEU A 119 -3.34 -0.40 4.24
N VAL A 120 -4.08 -0.56 3.14
CA VAL A 120 -4.20 0.44 2.08
C VAL A 120 -5.69 0.71 1.78
N PRO A 121 -6.27 1.82 2.25
CA PRO A 121 -7.64 2.21 1.92
C PRO A 121 -7.79 2.55 0.43
N LYS A 122 -8.89 2.14 -0.19
CA LYS A 122 -9.13 2.36 -1.63
C LYS A 122 -9.33 3.83 -1.98
N ILE A 123 -9.90 4.62 -1.05
CA ILE A 123 -10.27 6.02 -1.30
C ILE A 123 -9.07 6.97 -1.40
N CYS A 124 -8.01 6.73 -0.63
CA CYS A 124 -6.88 7.66 -0.53
C CYS A 124 -5.51 7.02 -0.77
N GLY A 125 -5.43 5.69 -0.85
CA GLY A 125 -4.16 5.00 -1.06
C GLY A 125 -3.14 5.14 0.08
N ASN A 126 -3.55 5.70 1.23
CA ASN A 126 -2.68 5.86 2.38
C ASN A 126 -2.14 4.50 2.83
N VAL A 127 -0.87 4.44 3.21
CA VAL A 127 -0.23 3.18 3.57
C VAL A 127 0.01 3.18 5.07
N SER A 128 -0.56 2.22 5.79
CA SER A 128 -0.51 2.22 7.26
C SER A 128 -0.28 0.83 7.82
N ARG A 129 0.18 0.76 9.06
CA ARG A 129 0.41 -0.50 9.78
C ARG A 129 -0.79 -0.83 10.66
N ILE A 130 -1.14 -2.11 10.64
CA ILE A 130 -2.13 -2.70 11.51
C ILE A 130 -1.62 -4.03 12.04
N ASN A 131 -2.22 -4.52 13.11
CA ASN A 131 -1.93 -5.85 13.64
C ASN A 131 -3.13 -6.76 13.36
N ARG A 132 -2.88 -8.04 13.03
CA ARG A 132 -3.94 -9.04 13.09
C ARG A 132 -4.32 -9.24 14.55
N ALA A 133 -5.62 -9.19 14.84
CA ALA A 133 -6.10 -9.57 16.16
C ALA A 133 -5.86 -11.07 16.33
N PRO A 134 -5.41 -11.53 17.51
CA PRO A 134 -5.39 -12.96 17.77
C PRO A 134 -6.81 -13.47 17.62
N VAL A 135 -7.01 -14.48 16.77
CA VAL A 135 -8.25 -15.24 16.81
C VAL A 135 -8.34 -15.75 18.23
N ALA A 136 -9.38 -15.35 18.97
CA ALA A 136 -9.61 -15.90 20.29
C ALA A 136 -9.86 -17.39 20.11
N VAL A 137 -8.79 -18.19 20.18
CA VAL A 137 -8.90 -19.61 20.45
C VAL A 137 -9.52 -19.62 21.83
N ALA A 138 -10.83 -19.89 21.88
CA ALA A 138 -11.54 -19.98 23.13
C ALA A 138 -10.70 -20.88 24.03
N LYS A 139 -10.11 -20.29 25.08
CA LYS A 139 -9.46 -21.06 26.13
C LYS A 139 -10.61 -21.92 26.66
N ALA A 140 -10.59 -23.21 26.31
CA ALA A 140 -11.61 -24.14 26.77
C ALA A 140 -11.77 -23.88 28.27
N PRO A 141 -13.00 -23.67 28.77
CA PRO A 141 -13.20 -23.43 30.19
C PRO A 141 -12.45 -24.52 30.92
N VAL A 142 -11.51 -24.11 31.79
CA VAL A 142 -10.88 -25.03 32.73
C VAL A 142 -12.03 -25.48 33.60
N ALA A 143 -12.66 -26.60 33.20
CA ALA A 143 -13.57 -27.31 34.05
C ALA A 143 -12.79 -27.56 35.36
N PRO A 144 -13.39 -27.31 36.53
CA PRO A 144 -12.77 -27.75 37.77
C PRO A 144 -12.43 -29.24 37.60
N PRO A 145 -11.26 -29.70 38.05
CA PRO A 145 -10.92 -31.10 37.95
C PRO A 145 -12.10 -31.90 38.53
N PRO A 146 -12.62 -32.91 37.82
CA PRO A 146 -13.69 -33.71 38.35
C PRO A 146 -13.25 -34.21 39.74
N PRO A 147 -14.15 -34.22 40.76
CA PRO A 147 -13.81 -34.83 42.02
C PRO A 147 -13.28 -36.22 41.71
N VAL A 148 -12.11 -36.55 42.24
CA VAL A 148 -11.50 -37.87 42.09
C VAL A 148 -12.51 -38.87 42.63
N ALA A 149 -13.31 -39.45 41.73
CA ALA A 149 -14.17 -40.56 42.07
C ALA A 149 -13.21 -41.70 42.37
N LYS A 150 -13.00 -41.98 43.67
CA LYS A 150 -12.39 -43.23 44.08
C LYS A 150 -13.30 -44.33 43.55
N LEU A 151 -12.85 -44.97 42.49
CA LEU A 151 -13.47 -46.17 41.96
C LEU A 151 -13.41 -47.21 43.07
N GLY A 152 -14.52 -47.36 43.80
CA GLY A 152 -14.68 -48.43 44.77
C GLY A 152 -14.41 -49.75 44.06
N GLY A 153 -13.62 -50.62 44.68
CA GLY A 153 -13.11 -51.88 44.11
C GLY A 153 -14.20 -52.89 43.75
N LYS A 154 -14.97 -52.59 42.71
CA LYS A 154 -16.00 -53.45 42.12
C LYS A 154 -16.04 -53.29 40.61
N LEU A 155 -14.89 -53.40 39.96
CA LEU A 155 -14.80 -53.81 38.56
C LEU A 155 -13.75 -54.92 38.53
N GLY A 156 -14.20 -56.14 38.81
CA GLY A 156 -13.41 -57.34 38.54
C GLY A 156 -13.24 -57.48 37.03
N ASP A 157 -12.01 -57.71 36.61
CA ASP A 157 -11.57 -58.42 35.41
C ASP A 157 -12.50 -58.37 34.18
N LYS A 158 -12.97 -57.18 33.82
CA LYS A 158 -13.54 -56.96 32.49
C LYS A 158 -12.57 -56.12 31.71
N ASP A 159 -11.74 -56.84 30.99
CA ASP A 159 -10.93 -56.39 29.86
C ASP A 159 -11.79 -55.54 28.93
N LEU A 160 -11.66 -54.22 29.06
CA LEU A 160 -12.28 -53.24 28.18
C LEU A 160 -11.35 -53.15 26.98
N GLY A 161 -11.56 -54.02 25.99
CA GLY A 161 -10.76 -54.17 24.76
C GLY A 161 -10.50 -52.86 24.02
N LEU A 162 -9.60 -52.07 24.57
CA LEU A 162 -8.98 -50.88 24.00
C LEU A 162 -7.70 -51.41 23.38
N ALA A 163 -7.77 -51.70 22.08
CA ALA A 163 -6.57 -51.95 21.30
C ALA A 163 -5.66 -50.72 21.40
N ASP A 164 -4.43 -50.92 21.86
CA ASP A 164 -3.39 -49.92 21.77
C ASP A 164 -3.22 -49.48 20.31
N PRO A 165 -3.05 -48.18 20.02
CA PRO A 165 -2.74 -47.74 18.67
C PRO A 165 -1.43 -48.40 18.25
N GLU A 166 -1.48 -49.19 17.18
CA GLU A 166 -0.28 -49.74 16.56
C GLU A 166 0.70 -48.59 16.32
N LYS A 167 1.89 -48.76 16.88
CA LYS A 167 3.01 -47.86 16.70
C LYS A 167 3.32 -47.85 15.20
N HIS A 168 2.87 -46.81 14.51
CA HIS A 168 3.20 -46.61 13.11
C HIS A 168 4.69 -46.30 13.06
N ASP A 169 5.49 -47.34 12.82
CA ASP A 169 6.89 -47.19 12.49
C ASP A 169 6.94 -46.24 11.29
N SER A 170 7.61 -45.12 11.50
CA SER A 170 7.84 -44.14 10.45
C SER A 170 8.80 -44.80 9.48
N ASP A 171 8.27 -45.46 8.45
CA ASP A 171 9.07 -45.97 7.35
C ASP A 171 9.83 -44.77 6.77
N GLU A 172 11.11 -44.64 7.15
CA GLU A 172 12.00 -43.73 6.45
C GLU A 172 11.99 -44.14 4.98
N PRO A 173 11.64 -43.22 4.06
CA PRO A 173 11.53 -43.57 2.66
C PRO A 173 12.87 -44.15 2.21
N SER A 174 12.82 -45.32 1.57
CA SER A 174 14.02 -46.00 1.11
C SER A 174 14.85 -45.06 0.23
N VAL A 175 16.18 -45.23 0.23
CA VAL A 175 17.11 -44.42 -0.58
C VAL A 175 16.68 -44.39 -2.06
N GLU A 176 16.05 -45.47 -2.53
CA GLU A 176 15.52 -45.57 -3.89
C GLU A 176 14.28 -44.70 -4.14
N GLU A 177 13.39 -44.56 -3.15
CA GLU A 177 12.22 -43.65 -3.22
C GLU A 177 12.62 -42.18 -3.21
N LEU A 178 13.63 -41.83 -2.39
CA LEU A 178 14.20 -40.49 -2.38
C LEU A 178 14.82 -40.13 -3.74
N ALA A 179 15.58 -41.05 -4.33
CA ALA A 179 16.17 -40.86 -5.66
C ALA A 179 15.10 -40.71 -6.76
N LYS A 180 14.02 -41.50 -6.72
CA LYS A 180 12.88 -41.36 -7.65
C LYS A 180 12.19 -40.01 -7.51
N ARG A 181 12.01 -39.54 -6.28
CA ARG A 181 11.39 -38.24 -5.98
C ARG A 181 12.25 -37.08 -6.47
N GLU A 182 13.56 -37.15 -6.27
CA GLU A 182 14.51 -36.15 -6.77
C GLU A 182 14.55 -36.12 -8.31
N HIS A 183 14.55 -37.30 -8.96
CA HIS A 183 14.47 -37.40 -10.41
C HIS A 183 13.19 -36.76 -10.97
N LEU A 184 12.04 -37.01 -10.33
CA LEU A 184 10.76 -36.43 -10.72
C LEU A 184 10.79 -34.90 -10.61
N LEU A 185 11.31 -34.36 -9.50
CA LEU A 185 11.43 -32.91 -9.30
C LEU A 185 12.34 -32.27 -10.36
N ARG A 186 13.46 -32.90 -10.69
CA ARG A 186 14.39 -32.42 -11.72
C ARG A 186 13.77 -32.45 -13.11
N GLN A 187 13.01 -33.49 -13.43
CA GLN A 187 12.31 -33.62 -14.71
C GLN A 187 11.20 -32.58 -14.86
N THR A 188 10.50 -32.28 -13.76
CA THR A 188 9.46 -31.23 -13.73
C THR A 188 10.07 -29.85 -13.97
N ALA A 189 11.21 -29.55 -13.32
CA ALA A 189 11.94 -28.30 -13.53
C ALA A 189 12.44 -28.12 -14.97
N LEU A 190 12.96 -29.20 -15.59
CA LEU A 190 13.39 -29.18 -17.00
C LEU A 190 12.21 -28.97 -17.96
N ASN A 191 11.05 -29.55 -17.67
CA ASN A 191 9.84 -29.35 -18.47
C ASN A 191 9.30 -27.92 -18.35
N SER A 192 9.40 -27.30 -17.16
CA SER A 192 9.04 -25.89 -16.95
C SER A 192 10.02 -24.90 -17.57
N ALA A 193 11.29 -25.30 -17.74
CA ALA A 193 12.33 -24.49 -18.39
C ALA A 193 12.30 -24.57 -19.92
N LYS A 194 11.43 -25.41 -20.51
CA LYS A 194 11.28 -25.49 -21.96
C LYS A 194 10.47 -24.27 -22.45
N PRO A 195 11.05 -23.36 -23.25
CA PRO A 195 10.31 -22.22 -23.76
C PRO A 195 9.13 -22.72 -24.60
N ARG A 196 7.92 -22.21 -24.31
CA ARG A 196 6.78 -22.38 -25.21
C ARG A 196 7.14 -21.71 -26.52
N LEU A 197 7.40 -22.51 -27.55
CA LEU A 197 7.46 -22.08 -28.95
C LEU A 197 6.13 -21.38 -29.26
N GLY A 198 6.20 -20.07 -29.41
CA GLY A 198 5.06 -19.17 -29.55
C GLY A 198 5.39 -17.77 -29.05
N VAL A 199 6.55 -17.24 -29.46
CA VAL A 199 6.84 -15.81 -29.40
C VAL A 199 6.43 -15.30 -30.78
N GLU A 200 5.32 -14.57 -30.86
CA GLU A 200 5.18 -13.61 -31.96
C GLU A 200 6.20 -12.50 -31.71
N GLU A 201 7.15 -12.44 -32.63
CA GLU A 201 8.21 -11.48 -32.74
C GLU A 201 7.58 -10.10 -32.98
N PHE A 202 7.59 -9.26 -31.95
CA PHE A 202 7.12 -7.89 -32.06
C PHE A 202 8.25 -7.07 -32.67
N ASP A 203 8.24 -6.94 -33.99
CA ASP A 203 9.14 -6.07 -34.75
C ASP A 203 8.94 -4.62 -34.30
N LEU A 204 10.00 -4.02 -33.75
CA LEU A 204 10.05 -2.59 -33.48
C LEU A 204 10.58 -1.91 -34.74
N PRO A 205 9.83 -0.99 -35.39
CA PRO A 205 10.42 -0.19 -36.45
C PRO A 205 11.46 0.77 -35.86
N GLU A 206 12.69 0.63 -36.33
CA GLU A 206 13.72 1.67 -36.30
C GLU A 206 13.24 2.91 -37.07
N GLU A 207 13.66 4.09 -36.58
CA GLU A 207 13.45 5.43 -37.18
C GLU A 207 12.00 5.97 -37.23
N PHE A 208 11.68 6.79 -36.23
CA PHE A 208 10.66 7.84 -36.36
C PHE A 208 11.35 9.12 -36.86
N ASP A 209 11.41 9.30 -38.17
CA ASP A 209 11.66 10.61 -38.78
C ASP A 209 10.37 11.44 -38.71
N PHE A 210 10.48 12.60 -38.07
CA PHE A 210 9.42 13.60 -37.97
C PHE A 210 9.54 14.57 -39.14
N GLU A 211 8.92 14.25 -40.27
CA GLU A 211 8.75 15.19 -41.38
C GLU A 211 7.24 15.39 -41.62
N GLY A 212 6.78 16.63 -41.41
CA GLY A 212 5.38 16.99 -41.58
C GLY A 212 5.00 17.16 -43.05
N ASP A 213 3.75 16.86 -43.38
CA ASP A 213 2.92 17.80 -44.15
C ASP A 213 1.44 17.48 -43.98
N ILE A 214 0.65 18.54 -43.89
CA ILE A 214 -0.80 18.54 -43.73
C ILE A 214 -1.37 18.64 -45.15
N GLY A 215 -2.09 17.62 -45.62
CA GLY A 215 -2.64 17.69 -46.98
C GLY A 215 -3.60 16.57 -47.35
N ASP A 216 -4.86 16.77 -46.97
CA ASP A 216 -6.04 16.59 -47.82
C ASP A 216 -6.47 15.17 -48.28
N ARG A 217 -7.80 14.98 -48.24
CA ARG A 217 -8.62 13.83 -48.67
C ARG A 217 -8.51 12.58 -47.77
N VAL A 218 -9.59 12.08 -47.19
CA VAL A 218 -10.74 11.51 -47.94
C VAL A 218 -12.08 11.76 -47.21
N THR A 219 -13.01 12.24 -48.02
CA THR A 219 -14.47 12.32 -47.87
C THR A 219 -15.15 10.95 -47.75
N GLY A 220 -16.22 10.87 -46.94
CA GLY A 220 -17.26 9.82 -46.98
C GLY A 220 -17.24 8.91 -45.75
N ASP A 221 -18.04 9.14 -44.70
CA ASP A 221 -19.48 8.76 -44.58
C ASP A 221 -19.63 7.23 -44.66
N ILE A 222 -20.09 6.44 -43.67
CA ILE A 222 -21.29 6.42 -42.80
C ILE A 222 -20.93 5.40 -41.69
N GLY A 223 -21.32 5.43 -40.41
CA GLY A 223 -22.29 6.19 -39.64
C GLY A 223 -22.36 5.61 -38.20
N GLY A 224 -23.12 6.28 -37.31
CA GLY A 224 -23.63 5.63 -36.08
C GLY A 224 -23.17 6.17 -34.71
N HIS A 225 -23.52 7.43 -34.41
CA HIS A 225 -24.04 8.05 -33.16
C HIS A 225 -24.16 7.22 -31.83
N PRO A 226 -24.53 7.86 -30.68
CA PRO A 226 -24.13 9.13 -30.06
C PRO A 226 -23.87 9.00 -28.52
N LEU A 227 -23.29 10.04 -27.90
CA LEU A 227 -23.65 10.69 -26.62
C LEU A 227 -22.44 11.44 -26.02
N LEU A 228 -22.18 12.64 -26.56
CA LEU A 228 -21.46 13.74 -25.91
C LEU A 228 -22.44 14.91 -25.76
N PRO A 229 -22.33 15.73 -24.69
CA PRO A 229 -23.23 16.85 -24.46
C PRO A 229 -22.98 18.00 -25.44
N PRO A 230 -24.02 18.80 -25.78
CA PRO A 230 -23.91 19.86 -26.78
C PRO A 230 -23.26 21.11 -26.20
N PHE A 231 -22.18 21.57 -26.81
CA PHE A 231 -21.78 22.97 -26.74
C PHE A 231 -22.49 23.72 -27.87
N ILE A 232 -23.51 24.50 -27.50
CA ILE A 232 -24.05 25.56 -28.35
C ILE A 232 -23.19 26.79 -28.09
N GLY A 233 -22.61 27.33 -29.15
CA GLY A 233 -22.06 28.68 -29.16
C GLY A 233 -23.19 29.68 -29.43
N ASP A 234 -23.18 30.77 -28.69
CA ASP A 234 -23.75 32.04 -29.11
C ASP A 234 -22.81 33.16 -28.66
N ASP A 235 -22.60 34.10 -29.59
CA ASP A 235 -21.90 35.36 -29.46
C ASP A 235 -22.33 36.15 -28.24
N ASP A 236 -21.43 36.35 -27.28
CA ASP A 236 -21.33 37.61 -26.55
C ASP A 236 -19.93 37.72 -25.92
N GLY A 237 -19.25 38.83 -26.18
CA GLY A 237 -17.86 39.07 -25.80
C GLY A 237 -17.62 38.90 -24.31
N MET A 238 -17.02 37.78 -23.90
CA MET A 238 -16.51 37.60 -22.55
C MET A 238 -14.98 37.57 -22.58
N SER A 239 -14.42 38.74 -22.29
CA SER A 239 -13.03 38.94 -21.93
C SER A 239 -12.61 37.89 -20.89
N ILE A 240 -11.74 36.95 -21.28
CA ILE A 240 -11.07 36.06 -20.34
C ILE A 240 -10.07 36.92 -19.58
N ASN A 241 -10.55 37.63 -18.55
CA ASN A 241 -9.69 38.14 -17.50
C ASN A 241 -9.45 36.99 -16.53
N PRO A 242 -8.26 36.36 -16.51
CA PRO A 242 -7.91 35.49 -15.41
C PRO A 242 -7.90 36.37 -14.16
N VAL A 243 -8.90 36.22 -13.28
CA VAL A 243 -8.82 36.83 -11.96
C VAL A 243 -7.91 35.91 -11.14
N PRO A 244 -6.67 36.32 -10.83
CA PRO A 244 -5.78 35.49 -10.03
C PRO A 244 -6.41 35.29 -8.65
N VAL A 245 -6.66 34.04 -8.29
CA VAL A 245 -7.02 33.65 -6.92
C VAL A 245 -5.80 33.93 -6.04
N PRO A 246 -5.87 34.85 -5.07
CA PRO A 246 -4.72 35.18 -4.24
C PRO A 246 -4.58 34.10 -3.16
N GLU A 247 -3.70 33.13 -3.36
CA GLU A 247 -3.23 32.31 -2.26
C GLU A 247 -2.40 33.22 -1.32
N ALA A 248 -2.72 33.20 -0.02
CA ALA A 248 -2.08 34.07 0.98
C ALA A 248 -0.54 33.93 0.98
N ASP A 249 -0.03 32.79 0.53
CA ASP A 249 1.40 32.50 0.41
C ASP A 249 2.11 33.29 -0.71
N THR A 250 1.38 33.81 -1.71
CA THR A 250 1.95 34.60 -2.81
C THR A 250 2.36 36.01 -2.33
N TRP A 251 1.54 36.62 -1.47
CA TRP A 251 1.85 37.91 -0.86
C TRP A 251 3.01 37.81 0.14
N ALA A 252 3.10 36.67 0.85
CA ALA A 252 4.20 36.42 1.77
C ALA A 252 5.55 36.39 1.04
N MET A 253 5.64 35.71 -0.10
CA MET A 253 6.86 35.66 -0.92
C MET A 253 7.22 37.03 -1.52
N LEU A 254 6.23 37.80 -1.96
CA LEU A 254 6.46 39.14 -2.50
C LEU A 254 6.93 40.13 -1.43
N LEU A 255 6.32 40.11 -0.23
CA LEU A 255 6.75 40.95 0.89
C LEU A 255 8.13 40.54 1.42
N ALA A 256 8.43 39.24 1.47
CA ALA A 256 9.76 38.76 1.81
C ALA A 256 10.82 39.25 0.80
N GLY A 257 10.52 39.16 -0.50
CA GLY A 257 11.40 39.66 -1.56
C GLY A 257 11.67 41.17 -1.45
N LEU A 258 10.62 41.97 -1.25
CA LEU A 258 10.74 43.42 -1.07
C LEU A 258 11.47 43.80 0.21
N GLY A 259 11.27 43.05 1.30
CA GLY A 259 12.00 43.23 2.56
C GLY A 259 13.50 43.05 2.39
N ILE A 260 13.93 42.00 1.68
CA ILE A 260 15.35 41.74 1.40
C ILE A 260 15.95 42.87 0.55
N LEU A 261 15.27 43.30 -0.51
CA LEU A 261 15.74 44.39 -1.37
C LEU A 261 15.89 45.71 -0.59
N GLY A 262 14.94 46.02 0.31
CA GLY A 262 15.01 47.19 1.18
C GLY A 262 16.23 47.19 2.11
N VAL A 263 16.55 46.05 2.72
CA VAL A 263 17.73 45.90 3.60
C VAL A 263 19.04 46.06 2.81
N VAL A 264 19.13 45.49 1.61
CA VAL A 264 20.32 45.62 0.75
C VAL A 264 20.53 47.07 0.30
N ALA A 265 19.46 47.77 -0.10
CA ALA A 265 19.52 49.17 -0.50
C ALA A 265 19.97 50.08 0.67
N ARG A 266 19.45 49.83 1.89
CA ARG A 266 19.83 50.59 3.09
C ARG A 266 21.31 50.43 3.42
N ARG A 267 21.84 49.20 3.35
CA ARG A 267 23.27 48.92 3.59
C ARG A 267 24.17 49.61 2.57
N ARG A 268 23.80 49.61 1.29
CA ARG A 268 24.55 50.33 0.25
C ARG A 268 24.57 51.85 0.47
N LYS A 269 23.44 52.44 0.86
CA LYS A 269 23.36 53.88 1.15
C LYS A 269 24.20 54.30 2.37
N GLN A 270 24.30 53.44 3.39
CA GLN A 270 25.16 53.70 4.55
C GLN A 270 26.65 53.59 4.17
N ARG A 271 27.01 52.69 3.26
CA ARG A 271 28.38 52.53 2.78
C ARG A 271 28.88 53.67 1.87
N ASN A 272 27.96 54.42 1.26
CA ASN A 272 28.28 55.59 0.43
C ASN A 272 28.20 56.93 1.21
N ARG A 273 27.98 56.88 2.54
CA ARG A 273 27.86 58.06 3.42
C ARG A 273 28.99 58.17 4.45
N GLY A 274 30.00 57.31 4.36
CA GLY A 274 31.28 57.43 5.07
C GLY A 274 32.40 57.46 4.05
#